data_AF-A0AA89ASD3-F1
#
_entry.id   AF-A0AA89ASD3-F1
#
_cell.length_a   1.000
_cell.length_b   1.000
_cell.length_c   1.000
_cell.angle_alpha   90.00
_cell.angle_beta   90.00
_cell.angle_gamma   90.00
#
_symmetry.space_group_name_H-M   'P 1'
#
loop_
_entity.id
_entity.type
_entity.pdbx_description
1 polymer ?
#
loop_
_entity_poly.entity_id
_entity_poly.type
_entity_poly.pdbx_seq_one_letter_code
_entity_poly.pdbx_strand_id
1 'polypeptide(L)'
;MVSRYKGELIAWDVVNENLHFSFFEDKLGKNVSEIFFSMAYHLDPRTTMFMNEYNTIEYSGDDAVSPEKYIEKLEGTKSYLGNAGMLAAIGLQSHFGSGQPNIAYMRVALDILGAIGFSIWLTEGDFHPFVSFLLQLAGLSEKPQ
;
A
#
# COMPACT_ATOMS: atom_id res chain seq x y z
N MET A 1 15.54 13.95 -2.15
CA MET A 1 15.61 12.68 -1.41
C MET A 1 15.84 11.51 -2.38
N VAL A 2 14.94 11.27 -3.34
CA VAL A 2 15.05 10.16 -4.32
C VAL A 2 16.42 10.06 -5.01
N SER A 3 16.90 11.15 -5.62
CA SER A 3 18.20 11.14 -6.33
C SER A 3 19.40 10.78 -5.44
N ARG A 4 19.31 11.05 -4.13
CA ARG A 4 20.40 10.79 -3.18
C ARG A 4 20.56 9.31 -2.89
N TYR A 5 19.45 8.56 -2.81
CA TYR A 5 19.41 7.15 -2.45
C TYR A 5 19.04 6.25 -3.66
N LYS A 6 19.22 6.78 -4.86
CA LYS A 6 18.86 6.09 -6.11
C LYS A 6 19.57 4.75 -6.20
N GLY A 7 18.81 3.67 -6.34
CA GLY A 7 19.34 2.31 -6.42
C GLY A 7 19.91 1.75 -5.10
N GLU A 8 19.74 2.47 -3.99
CA GLU A 8 20.07 1.97 -2.64
C GLU A 8 18.83 1.39 -1.92
N LEU A 9 17.63 1.81 -2.33
CA LEU A 9 16.37 1.34 -1.77
C LEU A 9 15.71 0.31 -2.68
N ILE A 10 15.00 -0.63 -2.07
CA ILE A 10 14.22 -1.65 -2.80
C ILE A 10 12.86 -1.11 -3.25
N ALA A 11 12.36 -0.06 -2.61
CA ALA A 11 11.11 0.59 -2.95
C ALA A 11 10.97 2.00 -2.36
N TRP A 12 9.99 2.75 -2.86
CA TRP A 12 9.55 4.03 -2.33
C TRP A 12 8.07 3.99 -2.02
N ASP A 13 7.67 4.30 -0.78
CA ASP A 13 6.31 4.77 -0.50
C ASP A 13 6.23 6.24 -0.92
N VAL A 14 5.60 6.50 -2.07
CA VAL A 14 5.67 7.83 -2.71
C VAL A 14 4.67 8.79 -2.08
N VAL A 15 3.45 8.30 -1.85
CA VAL A 15 2.39 9.05 -1.16
C VAL A 15 1.66 8.07 -0.24
N ASN A 16 1.84 8.29 1.05
CA ASN A 16 1.19 7.52 2.11
C ASN A 16 -0.23 8.04 2.36
N GLU A 17 -1.18 7.13 2.55
CA GLU A 17 -2.55 7.41 3.02
C GLU A 17 -3.41 8.29 2.10
N ASN A 18 -3.20 8.17 0.79
CA ASN A 18 -3.82 9.06 -0.19
C ASN A 18 -5.31 8.77 -0.48
N LEU A 19 -5.89 7.69 0.03
CA LEU A 19 -7.35 7.51 0.04
C LEU A 19 -8.01 8.23 1.21
N HIS A 20 -7.34 8.28 2.35
CA HIS A 20 -7.84 8.96 3.53
C HIS A 20 -7.64 10.48 3.45
N PHE A 21 -6.52 10.92 2.86
CA PHE A 21 -6.11 12.32 2.92
C PHE A 21 -5.70 12.88 1.56
N SER A 22 -6.10 14.13 1.32
CA SER A 22 -5.88 14.89 0.07
C SER A 22 -5.07 16.17 0.29
N PHE A 23 -4.25 16.23 1.35
CA PHE A 23 -3.58 17.47 1.76
C PHE A 23 -2.77 18.11 0.62
N PHE A 24 -2.02 17.31 -0.14
CA PHE A 24 -1.23 17.84 -1.25
C PHE A 24 -2.13 18.25 -2.41
N GLU A 25 -3.14 17.45 -2.76
CA GLU A 25 -4.09 17.73 -3.83
C GLU A 25 -4.84 19.04 -3.60
N ASP A 26 -5.25 19.29 -2.36
CA ASP A 26 -5.96 20.50 -1.95
C ASP A 26 -5.10 21.76 -2.10
N LYS A 27 -3.77 21.62 -2.03
CA LYS A 27 -2.81 22.74 -2.08
C LYS A 27 -2.19 22.93 -3.46
N LEU A 28 -1.91 21.84 -4.15
CA LEU A 28 -1.05 21.81 -5.34
C LEU A 28 -1.82 21.35 -6.59
N GLY A 29 -3.06 20.91 -6.43
CA GLY A 29 -3.96 20.50 -7.50
C GLY A 29 -4.22 18.99 -7.51
N LYS A 30 -5.38 18.62 -8.06
CA LYS A 30 -5.94 17.25 -7.98
C LYS A 30 -5.02 16.11 -8.43
N ASN A 31 -4.07 16.39 -9.32
CA ASN A 31 -3.20 15.38 -9.93
C ASN A 31 -1.80 15.35 -9.30
N VAL A 32 -1.58 16.01 -8.16
CA VAL A 32 -0.22 16.19 -7.63
C VAL A 32 0.40 14.87 -7.16
N SER A 33 -0.39 13.95 -6.63
CA SER A 33 0.12 12.64 -6.22
C SER A 33 0.64 11.86 -7.42
N GLU A 34 -0.10 11.87 -8.54
CA GLU A 34 0.34 11.22 -9.78
C GLU A 34 1.61 11.88 -10.35
N ILE A 35 1.77 13.20 -10.17
CA ILE A 35 3.02 13.92 -10.48
C ILE A 35 4.16 13.49 -9.56
N PHE A 36 3.92 13.27 -8.27
CA PHE A 36 4.94 12.77 -7.34
C PHE A 36 5.42 11.37 -7.73
N PHE A 37 4.51 10.46 -8.10
CA PHE A 37 4.85 9.15 -8.67
C PHE A 37 5.70 9.30 -9.94
N SER A 38 5.31 10.19 -10.85
CA SER A 38 6.07 10.48 -12.06
C SER A 38 7.48 10.97 -11.75
N MET A 39 7.62 11.90 -10.82
CA MET A 39 8.93 12.43 -10.41
C MET A 39 9.79 11.33 -9.77
N ALA A 40 9.24 10.54 -8.85
CA ALA A 40 9.97 9.46 -8.21
C ALA A 40 10.45 8.42 -9.24
N TYR A 41 9.57 8.00 -10.14
CA TYR A 41 9.87 7.08 -11.23
C TYR A 41 10.97 7.58 -12.16
N HIS A 42 10.90 8.83 -12.64
CA HIS A 42 11.93 9.36 -13.53
C HIS A 42 13.29 9.54 -12.83
N LEU A 43 13.29 9.80 -11.52
CA LEU A 43 14.51 9.92 -10.74
C LEU A 43 15.13 8.55 -10.43
N ASP A 44 14.33 7.52 -10.16
CA ASP A 44 14.78 6.15 -9.88
C ASP A 44 13.93 5.06 -10.57
N PRO A 45 14.10 4.85 -11.88
CA PRO A 45 13.16 4.07 -12.71
C PRO A 45 13.20 2.57 -12.50
N ARG A 46 14.16 2.05 -11.72
CA ARG A 46 14.32 0.62 -11.46
C ARG A 46 13.78 0.20 -10.09
N THR A 47 13.28 1.15 -9.32
CA THR A 47 12.80 0.94 -7.95
C THR A 47 11.28 0.88 -7.94
N THR A 48 10.72 0.01 -7.11
CA THR A 48 9.28 -0.17 -7.00
C THR A 48 8.63 1.03 -6.31
N MET A 49 7.51 1.51 -6.84
CA MET A 49 6.72 2.61 -6.28
C MET A 49 5.47 2.05 -5.58
N PHE A 50 5.37 2.27 -4.28
CA PHE A 50 4.22 1.93 -3.47
C PHE A 50 3.24 3.10 -3.42
N MET A 51 1.97 2.73 -3.51
CA MET A 51 0.93 3.41 -2.73
C MET A 51 0.84 2.63 -1.41
N ASN A 52 0.78 3.31 -0.27
CA ASN A 52 0.70 2.68 1.04
C ASN A 52 -0.54 3.18 1.77
N GLU A 53 -1.31 2.27 2.35
CA GLU A 53 -2.61 2.61 2.95
C GLU A 53 -2.95 1.69 4.13
N TYR A 54 -3.66 2.23 5.12
CA TYR A 54 -4.23 1.45 6.22
C TYR A 54 -5.69 1.10 5.98
N ASN A 55 -6.23 0.25 6.85
CA ASN A 55 -7.62 -0.24 6.83
C ASN A 55 -8.05 -0.96 5.54
N THR A 56 -7.13 -1.22 4.60
CA THR A 56 -7.43 -1.92 3.35
C THR A 56 -7.75 -3.40 3.60
N ILE A 57 -7.18 -3.99 4.65
CA ILE A 57 -7.39 -5.38 5.08
C ILE A 57 -7.77 -5.51 6.57
N GLU A 58 -7.60 -4.45 7.35
CA GLU A 58 -7.66 -4.44 8.81
C GLU A 58 -9.09 -4.22 9.30
N TYR A 59 -9.82 -3.30 8.68
CA TYR A 59 -11.15 -2.89 9.12
C TYR A 59 -12.10 -2.60 7.95
N SER A 60 -13.12 -3.45 7.79
CA SER A 60 -14.08 -3.36 6.67
C SER A 60 -15.11 -2.25 6.78
N GLY A 61 -15.13 -1.50 7.89
CA GLY A 61 -16.09 -0.45 8.16
C GLY A 61 -15.53 0.96 7.94
N ASP A 62 -14.37 1.07 7.31
CA ASP A 62 -13.82 2.35 6.91
C ASP A 62 -14.47 2.81 5.60
N ASP A 63 -15.11 3.98 5.63
CA ASP A 63 -15.79 4.53 4.45
C ASP A 63 -14.81 5.17 3.46
N ALA A 64 -13.59 5.54 3.87
CA ALA A 64 -12.62 6.19 3.00
C ALA A 64 -11.92 5.19 2.07
N VAL A 65 -11.62 4.00 2.58
CA VAL A 65 -10.86 2.97 1.88
C VAL A 65 -11.68 1.70 1.64
N SER A 66 -11.45 1.08 0.49
CA SER A 66 -11.81 -0.30 0.23
C SER A 66 -10.79 -0.89 -0.75
N PRO A 67 -10.68 -2.22 -0.88
CA PRO A 67 -9.86 -2.84 -1.91
C PRO A 67 -10.14 -2.28 -3.32
N GLU A 68 -11.40 -2.04 -3.66
CA GLU A 68 -11.80 -1.49 -4.95
C GLU A 68 -11.35 -0.03 -5.14
N LYS A 69 -11.51 0.82 -4.11
CA LYS A 69 -11.04 2.22 -4.16
C LYS A 69 -9.52 2.30 -4.27
N TYR A 70 -8.83 1.40 -3.59
CA TYR A 70 -7.38 1.26 -3.71
C TYR A 70 -6.99 0.94 -5.15
N ILE A 71 -7.61 -0.07 -5.75
CA ILE A 71 -7.35 -0.48 -7.13
C ILE A 71 -7.60 0.70 -8.09
N GLU A 72 -8.73 1.40 -7.92
CA GLU A 72 -9.09 2.56 -8.74
C GLU A 72 -8.00 3.65 -8.68
N LYS A 73 -7.54 4.01 -7.47
CA LYS A 73 -6.51 5.03 -7.28
C LYS A 73 -5.14 4.59 -7.83
N LEU A 74 -4.75 3.34 -7.62
CA LEU A 74 -3.49 2.80 -8.13
C LEU A 74 -3.47 2.76 -9.66
N GLU A 75 -4.54 2.27 -10.29
CA GLU A 75 -4.66 2.24 -11.76
C GLU A 75 -4.75 3.65 -12.36
N GLY A 76 -5.46 4.58 -11.70
CA GLY A 76 -5.48 5.99 -12.07
C GLY A 76 -4.08 6.61 -12.04
N THR A 77 -3.31 6.30 -10.99
CA THR A 77 -1.92 6.74 -10.85
C THR A 77 -1.03 6.19 -11.96
N LYS A 78 -1.15 4.90 -12.29
CA LYS A 78 -0.36 4.29 -13.38
C LYS A 78 -0.75 4.81 -14.76
N SER A 79 -2.02 5.13 -14.95
CA SER A 79 -2.56 5.64 -16.22
C SER A 79 -2.19 7.09 -16.49
N TYR A 80 -1.66 7.80 -15.48
CA TYR A 80 -1.21 9.18 -15.62
C TYR A 80 -0.04 9.32 -16.60
N LEU A 81 -0.05 10.40 -17.38
CA LEU A 81 1.01 10.68 -18.37
C LEU A 81 2.36 10.81 -17.67
N GLY A 82 3.31 9.96 -18.06
CA GLY A 82 4.64 9.89 -17.45
C GLY A 82 4.83 8.73 -16.47
N ASN A 83 3.77 8.03 -16.07
CA ASN A 83 3.85 6.84 -15.20
C ASN A 83 3.85 5.53 -15.99
N ALA A 84 3.86 5.62 -17.32
CA ALA A 84 3.92 4.45 -18.20
C ALA A 84 5.22 3.65 -17.95
N GLY A 85 5.07 2.36 -17.67
CA GLY A 85 6.18 1.45 -17.37
C GLY A 85 6.70 1.51 -15.93
N MET A 86 6.12 2.36 -15.08
CA MET A 86 6.44 2.41 -13.66
C MET A 86 6.17 1.05 -12.99
N LEU A 87 7.16 0.55 -12.26
CA LEU A 87 6.98 -0.60 -11.37
C LEU A 87 6.16 -0.14 -10.16
N ALA A 88 4.93 -0.62 -10.05
CA ALA A 88 4.03 -0.28 -8.96
C ALA A 88 3.78 -1.50 -8.06
N ALA A 89 3.49 -1.25 -6.79
CA ALA A 89 3.09 -2.29 -5.84
C ALA A 89 2.09 -1.77 -4.81
N ILE A 90 1.43 -2.72 -4.15
CA ILE A 90 0.38 -2.50 -3.15
C ILE A 90 1.02 -2.54 -1.76
N GLY A 91 0.96 -1.44 -1.01
CA GLY A 91 1.44 -1.32 0.36
C GLY A 91 0.28 -1.31 1.34
N LEU A 92 0.26 -2.28 2.25
CA LEU A 92 -0.79 -2.45 3.24
C LEU A 92 -0.16 -2.27 4.63
N GLN A 93 -0.50 -1.19 5.33
CA GLN A 93 0.12 -0.85 6.62
C GLN A 93 -0.03 -1.98 7.64
N SER A 94 -1.16 -2.69 7.64
CA SER A 94 -1.38 -3.90 8.44
C SER A 94 -1.42 -3.62 9.95
N HIS A 95 -1.98 -2.48 10.35
CA HIS A 95 -2.18 -2.11 11.75
C HIS A 95 -3.45 -2.78 12.32
N PHE A 96 -3.34 -4.01 12.81
CA PHE A 96 -4.51 -4.79 13.26
C PHE A 96 -5.01 -4.44 14.67
N GLY A 97 -4.31 -3.55 15.39
CA GLY A 97 -4.69 -3.14 16.75
C GLY A 97 -4.74 -4.33 17.74
N SER A 98 -5.50 -4.17 18.83
CA SER A 98 -5.60 -5.20 19.88
C SER A 98 -6.75 -6.19 19.68
N GLY A 99 -7.59 -5.98 18.68
CA GLY A 99 -8.74 -6.84 18.37
C GLY A 99 -8.33 -8.12 17.64
N GLN A 100 -9.23 -9.10 17.56
CA GLN A 100 -9.04 -10.23 16.67
C GLN A 100 -9.23 -9.76 15.21
N PRO A 101 -8.24 -9.97 14.32
CA PRO A 101 -8.40 -9.62 12.91
C PRO A 101 -9.58 -10.36 12.27
N ASN A 102 -10.31 -9.67 11.40
CA ASN A 102 -11.35 -10.29 10.60
C ASN A 102 -10.72 -11.07 9.44
N ILE A 103 -10.34 -12.32 9.69
CA ILE A 103 -9.65 -13.17 8.71
C ILE A 103 -10.47 -13.36 7.42
N ALA A 104 -11.80 -13.42 7.52
CA ALA A 104 -12.67 -13.56 6.35
C ALA A 104 -12.59 -12.31 5.45
N TYR A 105 -12.64 -11.12 6.05
CA TYR A 105 -12.46 -9.87 5.32
C TYR A 105 -11.06 -9.75 4.73
N MET A 106 -10.01 -10.01 5.52
CA MET A 106 -8.63 -9.98 5.04
C MET A 106 -8.41 -10.85 3.81
N ARG A 107 -8.95 -12.09 3.81
CA ARG A 107 -8.84 -12.99 2.66
C ARG A 107 -9.51 -12.39 1.43
N VAL A 108 -10.75 -11.93 1.55
CA VAL A 108 -11.50 -11.34 0.43
C VAL A 108 -10.77 -10.10 -0.11
N ALA A 109 -10.29 -9.23 0.77
CA ALA A 109 -9.55 -8.03 0.40
C ALA A 109 -8.24 -8.37 -0.35
N LEU A 110 -7.47 -9.35 0.15
CA LEU A 110 -6.25 -9.82 -0.51
C LEU A 110 -6.54 -10.51 -1.85
N ASP A 111 -7.63 -11.26 -1.97
CA ASP A 111 -8.03 -11.89 -3.24
C ASP A 111 -8.38 -10.82 -4.29
N ILE A 112 -9.09 -9.75 -3.90
CA ILE A 112 -9.44 -8.62 -4.77
C ILE A 112 -8.18 -7.85 -5.20
N LEU A 113 -7.33 -7.48 -4.23
CA LEU A 113 -6.07 -6.77 -4.50
C LEU A 113 -5.10 -7.62 -5.35
N GLY A 114 -5.06 -8.93 -5.10
CA GLY A 114 -4.20 -9.86 -5.83
C GLY A 114 -4.65 -10.09 -7.28
N ALA A 115 -5.94 -9.90 -7.58
CA ALA A 115 -6.50 -10.12 -8.91
C ALA A 115 -5.92 -9.17 -9.98
N ILE A 116 -5.43 -7.99 -9.60
CA ILE A 116 -4.81 -7.04 -10.53
C ILE A 116 -3.32 -7.32 -10.79
N GLY A 117 -2.73 -8.31 -10.13
CA GLY A 117 -1.40 -8.86 -10.46
C GLY A 117 -0.21 -8.03 -9.99
N PHE A 118 -0.40 -7.01 -9.17
CA PHE A 118 0.70 -6.30 -8.51
C PHE A 118 1.20 -7.07 -7.29
N SER A 119 2.46 -6.83 -6.92
CA SER A 119 3.00 -7.34 -5.66
C SER A 119 2.30 -6.67 -4.47
N ILE A 120 1.96 -7.45 -3.45
CA ILE A 120 1.37 -6.97 -2.19
C ILE A 120 2.42 -7.09 -1.08
N TRP A 121 2.63 -6.00 -0.34
CA TRP A 121 3.57 -5.93 0.77
C TRP A 121 2.83 -5.49 2.03
N LEU A 122 3.01 -6.24 3.12
CA LEU A 122 2.62 -5.77 4.45
C LEU A 122 3.76 -4.89 4.96
N THR A 123 3.51 -3.61 5.21
CA THR A 123 4.57 -2.60 5.34
C THR A 123 4.87 -2.21 6.78
N GLU A 124 3.87 -2.17 7.65
CA GLU A 124 3.98 -1.60 9.00
C GLU A 124 3.39 -2.50 10.08
N GLY A 125 3.23 -3.79 9.77
CA GLY A 125 2.48 -4.75 10.58
C GLY A 125 2.89 -4.74 12.05
N ASP A 126 1.97 -4.28 12.89
CA ASP A 126 2.03 -4.51 14.33
C ASP A 126 0.99 -5.56 14.73
N PHE A 127 1.45 -6.51 15.52
CA PHE A 127 0.62 -7.55 16.08
C PHE A 127 0.68 -7.43 17.58
N HIS A 128 -0.48 -7.18 18.20
CA HIS A 128 -0.57 -7.33 19.65
C HIS A 128 -0.20 -8.79 20.01
N PRO A 129 0.62 -9.05 21.04
CA PRO A 129 1.18 -10.38 21.34
C PRO A 129 0.15 -11.50 21.49
N PHE A 130 -1.12 -11.15 21.76
CA PHE A 130 -2.23 -12.11 21.81
C PHE A 130 -2.63 -12.67 20.43
N VAL A 131 -2.48 -11.89 19.36
CA VAL A 131 -2.76 -12.31 17.97
C VAL A 131 -1.64 -13.19 17.43
N SER A 132 -0.38 -12.88 17.77
CA SER A 132 0.79 -13.71 17.44
C SER A 132 0.65 -15.14 17.98
N PHE A 133 0.13 -15.29 19.21
CA PHE A 133 -0.17 -16.59 19.81
C PHE A 133 -1.26 -17.38 19.05
N LEU A 134 -2.29 -16.71 18.52
CA LEU A 134 -3.35 -17.36 17.74
C LEU A 134 -2.88 -17.75 16.32
N LEU A 135 -2.04 -16.94 15.67
CA LEU A 135 -1.44 -17.27 14.38
C LEU A 135 -0.48 -18.47 14.48
N GLN A 136 0.26 -18.58 15.58
CA GLN A 136 1.10 -19.75 15.87
C GLN A 136 0.27 -21.03 16.09
N LEU A 137 -0.90 -20.93 16.72
CA LEU A 137 -1.84 -22.06 16.86
C LEU A 137 -2.53 -22.44 15.54
N ALA A 138 -2.67 -21.50 14.60
CA ALA A 138 -3.26 -21.72 13.28
C ALA A 138 -2.27 -22.25 12.23
N GLY A 139 -0.99 -22.46 12.59
CA GLY A 139 0.03 -23.04 11.70
C GLY A 139 0.56 -22.10 10.62
N LEU A 140 0.33 -20.79 10.74
CA LEU A 140 0.91 -19.78 9.86
C LEU A 140 2.21 -19.27 10.49
N SER A 141 3.35 -19.79 10.03
CA SER A 141 4.67 -19.41 10.55
C SER A 141 5.09 -18.06 9.98
N GLU A 142 5.47 -17.13 10.84
CA GLU A 142 6.38 -16.05 10.45
C GLU A 142 7.74 -16.66 10.11
N LYS A 143 8.34 -16.22 8.99
CA LYS A 143 9.76 -16.48 8.75
C LYS A 143 10.57 -15.53 9.63
N PRO A 144 11.63 -15.99 10.30
CA PRO A 144 12.42 -15.12 11.15
C PRO A 144 13.17 -14.07 10.32
N GLN A 145 13.30 -12.88 10.89
CA GLN A 145 14.25 -11.84 10.45
C GLN A 145 15.69 -12.33 10.61
#